data_AF-A0A7R7CL45-F1
#
_entry.id   AF-A0A7R7CL45-F1
#
_cell.length_a   1.000
_cell.length_b   1.000
_cell.length_c   1.000
_cell.angle_alpha   90.00
_cell.angle_beta   90.00
_cell.angle_gamma   90.00
#
_symmetry.space_group_name_H-M   'P 1'
#
loop_
_entity.id
_entity.type
_entity.pdbx_description
1 polymer ?
#
loop_
_entity_poly.entity_id
_entity_poly.type
_entity_poly.pdbx_seq_one_letter_code
_entity_poly.pdbx_strand_id
1 'polypeptide(L)'
;MTGSRSRVPWWRRESVPFAAVVDEKDPRAKNVAKVVPTTAKKRMLGAVVLGYTKEPGRLRKPLSWSTVTVMQRKNELARLVQYRLHNGLDAGPPIGWAAVLANLSATLGDEVTVDSVADLCRRIGLPEIDAAIVAGLARDPEKARRVWTKYELLDAASTGALIEMTSVEREELEIKRIDAWDETADDRRRRLTRERKRKCIAKKRQQS
;
A
#
# COMPACT_ATOMS: atom_id res chain seq x y z
N MET A 1 -45.24 -2.69 -9.62
CA MET A 1 -44.74 -1.42 -9.05
C MET A 1 -43.26 -1.28 -9.39
N THR A 2 -42.95 -0.61 -10.50
CA THR A 2 -41.58 -0.47 -11.04
C THR A 2 -40.93 0.80 -10.50
N GLY A 3 -39.89 0.62 -9.67
CA GLY A 3 -39.10 1.71 -9.09
C GLY A 3 -38.26 2.42 -10.15
N SER A 4 -38.52 3.73 -10.29
CA SER A 4 -37.77 4.68 -11.11
C SER A 4 -36.30 4.74 -10.68
N ARG A 5 -35.40 4.22 -11.54
CA ARG A 5 -33.97 4.53 -11.46
C ARG A 5 -33.77 5.92 -12.06
N SER A 6 -33.49 6.90 -11.23
CA SER A 6 -33.10 8.24 -11.64
C SER A 6 -31.86 8.16 -12.54
N ARG A 7 -32.07 8.35 -13.86
CA ARG A 7 -30.98 8.56 -14.81
C ARG A 7 -30.37 9.92 -14.51
N VAL A 8 -29.18 9.92 -13.92
CA VAL A 8 -28.36 11.13 -13.80
C VAL A 8 -28.13 11.67 -15.22
N PRO A 9 -28.43 12.95 -15.49
CA PRO A 9 -28.22 13.52 -16.81
C PRO A 9 -26.76 13.43 -17.25
N TRP A 10 -26.53 13.13 -18.52
CA TRP A 10 -25.19 12.85 -19.06
C TRP A 10 -24.22 14.04 -18.94
N TRP A 11 -24.71 15.26 -18.74
CA TRP A 11 -23.92 16.47 -18.52
C TRP A 11 -23.45 16.67 -17.06
N ARG A 12 -23.87 15.81 -16.11
CA ARG A 12 -23.47 15.85 -14.69
C ARG A 12 -22.33 14.88 -14.34
N ARG A 13 -21.63 14.33 -15.34
CA ARG A 13 -20.30 13.72 -15.12
C ARG A 13 -19.30 14.86 -14.93
N GLU A 14 -18.57 14.83 -13.82
CA GLU A 14 -17.48 15.76 -13.48
C GLU A 14 -16.77 16.22 -14.77
N SER A 15 -16.95 17.50 -15.11
CA SER A 15 -16.36 18.10 -16.29
C SER A 15 -14.85 18.10 -16.09
N VAL A 16 -14.18 17.09 -16.64
CA VAL A 16 -12.72 17.07 -16.74
C VAL A 16 -12.33 18.36 -17.46
N PRO A 17 -11.53 19.25 -16.83
CA PRO A 17 -11.24 20.54 -17.42
C PRO A 17 -10.62 20.34 -18.81
N PHE A 18 -11.18 21.00 -19.81
CA PHE A 18 -10.60 21.03 -21.14
C PHE A 18 -9.21 21.65 -21.02
N ALA A 19 -8.18 20.92 -21.43
CA ALA A 19 -6.85 21.51 -21.58
C ALA A 19 -6.95 22.56 -22.70
N ALA A 20 -6.69 23.83 -22.39
CA ALA A 20 -6.66 24.88 -23.39
C ALA A 20 -5.53 24.59 -24.37
N VAL A 21 -5.88 24.30 -25.62
CA VAL A 21 -4.92 24.18 -26.71
C VAL A 21 -4.93 25.49 -27.47
N VAL A 22 -3.79 26.19 -27.44
CA VAL A 22 -3.55 27.42 -28.18
C VAL A 22 -2.66 27.11 -29.38
N ASP A 23 -2.89 27.82 -30.49
CA ASP A 23 -2.01 27.78 -31.66
C ASP A 23 -0.59 28.22 -31.27
N GLU A 24 0.43 27.65 -31.90
CA GLU A 24 1.84 27.98 -31.62
C GLU A 24 2.15 29.46 -31.90
N LYS A 25 1.37 30.09 -32.80
CA LYS A 25 1.48 31.52 -33.10
C LYS A 25 0.72 32.43 -32.12
N ASP A 26 -0.05 31.86 -31.18
CA ASP A 26 -0.77 32.64 -30.17
C ASP A 26 0.19 33.09 -29.05
N PRO A 27 0.31 34.40 -28.77
CA PRO A 27 1.21 34.92 -27.72
C PRO A 27 0.92 34.37 -26.32
N ARG A 28 -0.27 33.80 -26.08
CA ARG A 28 -0.65 33.14 -24.81
C ARG A 28 -0.01 31.76 -24.63
N ALA A 29 0.45 31.11 -25.71
CA ALA A 29 1.06 29.78 -25.67
C ALA A 29 2.43 29.73 -24.95
N LYS A 30 3.04 30.90 -24.70
CA LYS A 30 4.36 31.02 -24.07
C LYS A 30 4.39 30.46 -22.63
N ASN A 31 3.26 30.50 -21.92
CA ASN A 31 3.14 30.14 -20.50
C ASN A 31 2.28 28.88 -20.25
N VAL A 32 1.86 28.15 -21.29
CA VAL A 32 0.98 26.97 -21.17
C VAL A 32 1.77 25.69 -21.44
N ALA A 33 1.53 24.63 -20.66
CA ALA A 33 2.22 23.34 -20.78
C ALA A 33 2.00 22.73 -22.18
N LYS A 34 3.08 22.64 -22.97
CA LYS A 34 3.09 22.31 -24.41
C LYS A 34 2.86 20.84 -24.76
N VAL A 35 2.66 19.94 -23.79
CA VAL A 35 2.71 18.50 -24.05
C VAL A 35 1.31 17.90 -24.03
N VAL A 36 0.75 17.72 -25.22
CA VAL A 36 -0.39 16.81 -25.42
C VAL A 36 0.16 15.38 -25.26
N PRO A 37 -0.32 14.58 -24.29
CA PRO A 37 0.09 13.18 -24.16
C PRO A 37 -0.22 12.41 -25.45
N THR A 38 0.67 11.53 -25.89
CA THR A 38 0.45 10.66 -27.07
C THR A 38 -0.83 9.82 -26.96
N THR A 39 -1.32 9.59 -25.75
CA THR A 39 -2.55 8.87 -25.44
C THR A 39 -3.82 9.74 -25.44
N ALA A 40 -3.76 11.00 -25.88
CA ALA A 40 -4.92 11.89 -25.90
C ALA A 40 -5.73 11.72 -27.20
N LYS A 41 -7.06 11.59 -27.09
CA LYS A 41 -7.95 11.53 -28.26
C LYS A 41 -8.35 12.94 -28.70
N LYS A 42 -8.08 13.26 -29.96
CA LYS A 42 -8.48 14.51 -30.62
C LYS A 42 -10.00 14.50 -30.85
N ARG A 43 -10.72 15.53 -30.38
CA ARG A 43 -12.14 15.74 -30.73
C ARG A 43 -12.23 16.73 -31.89
N MET A 44 -12.90 16.33 -32.96
CA MET A 44 -13.11 17.17 -34.15
C MET A 44 -14.60 17.36 -34.42
N LEU A 45 -14.95 18.50 -35.02
CA LEU A 45 -16.25 18.78 -35.63
C LEU A 45 -15.99 19.17 -37.09
N GLY A 46 -16.28 18.26 -38.03
CA GLY A 46 -15.80 18.38 -39.40
C GLY A 46 -14.26 18.41 -39.45
N ALA A 47 -13.69 19.44 -40.06
CA ALA A 47 -12.24 19.64 -40.14
C ALA A 47 -11.64 20.42 -38.94
N VAL A 48 -12.47 20.93 -38.03
CA VAL A 48 -12.03 21.82 -36.94
C VAL A 48 -11.75 21.02 -35.66
N VAL A 49 -10.62 21.30 -35.02
CA VAL A 49 -10.20 20.66 -33.76
C VAL A 49 -10.82 21.39 -32.57
N LEU A 50 -11.66 20.71 -31.79
CA LEU A 50 -12.32 21.29 -30.62
C LEU A 50 -11.50 21.15 -29.33
N GLY A 51 -10.53 20.23 -29.30
CA GLY A 51 -9.66 19.98 -28.15
C GLY A 51 -9.22 18.52 -28.05
N TYR A 52 -8.52 18.19 -26.97
CA TYR A 52 -8.05 16.83 -26.68
C TYR A 52 -8.70 16.33 -25.39
N THR A 53 -9.27 15.13 -25.45
CA THR A 53 -9.68 14.40 -24.26
C THR A 53 -8.53 13.47 -23.86
N LYS A 54 -8.02 13.63 -22.64
CA LYS A 54 -7.14 12.62 -22.04
C LYS A 54 -7.92 11.30 -22.04
N GLU A 55 -7.36 10.23 -22.60
CA GLU A 55 -7.94 8.91 -22.38
C GLU A 55 -8.11 8.71 -20.87
N PRO A 56 -9.27 8.22 -20.41
CA PRO A 56 -9.40 7.85 -19.02
C PRO A 56 -8.29 6.84 -18.75
N GLY A 57 -7.25 7.28 -18.01
CA GLY A 57 -6.13 6.41 -17.68
C GLY A 57 -6.70 5.14 -17.10
N ARG A 58 -6.17 3.97 -17.50
CA ARG A 58 -6.69 2.65 -17.10
C ARG A 58 -7.26 2.74 -15.70
N LEU A 59 -8.58 2.66 -15.56
CA LEU A 59 -9.25 2.70 -14.27
C LEU A 59 -8.52 1.67 -13.41
N ARG A 60 -7.75 2.15 -12.42
CA ARG A 60 -6.99 1.25 -11.55
C ARG A 60 -8.02 0.27 -11.00
N LYS A 61 -7.84 -1.02 -11.29
CA LYS A 61 -8.71 -2.06 -10.72
C LYS A 61 -8.81 -1.79 -9.21
N PRO A 62 -10.01 -1.78 -8.62
CA PRO A 62 -10.13 -1.55 -7.20
C PRO A 62 -9.22 -2.53 -6.47
N LEU A 63 -8.39 -2.01 -5.57
CA LEU A 63 -7.43 -2.83 -4.83
C LEU A 63 -8.21 -3.87 -4.04
N SER A 64 -7.77 -5.13 -4.13
CA SER A 64 -8.34 -6.18 -3.30
C SER A 64 -8.07 -5.89 -1.81
N TRP A 65 -8.93 -6.39 -0.92
CA TRP A 65 -8.76 -6.17 0.52
C TRP A 65 -7.44 -6.75 1.07
N SER A 66 -6.95 -7.85 0.47
CA SER A 66 -5.63 -8.40 0.76
C SER A 66 -4.52 -7.42 0.38
N THR A 67 -4.57 -6.84 -0.83
CA THR A 67 -3.60 -5.82 -1.26
C THR A 67 -3.61 -4.61 -0.33
N VAL A 68 -4.79 -4.13 0.09
CA VAL A 68 -4.89 -3.03 1.06
C VAL A 68 -4.24 -3.40 2.39
N THR A 69 -4.45 -4.63 2.87
CA THR A 69 -3.86 -5.13 4.12
C THR A 69 -2.34 -5.23 4.04
N VAL A 70 -1.80 -5.75 2.94
CA VAL A 70 -0.35 -5.85 2.69
C VAL A 70 0.28 -4.45 2.67
N MET A 71 -0.35 -3.49 1.97
CA MET A 71 0.13 -2.11 1.91
C MET A 71 0.11 -1.42 3.27
N GLN A 72 -0.93 -1.67 4.09
CA GLN A 72 -0.98 -1.15 5.45
C GLN A 72 0.13 -1.73 6.33
N ARG A 73 0.42 -3.03 6.23
CA ARG A 73 1.53 -3.65 6.97
C ARG A 73 2.87 -3.09 6.53
N LYS A 74 3.09 -2.88 5.22
CA LYS A 74 4.30 -2.21 4.72
C LYS A 74 4.50 -0.83 5.36
N ASN A 75 3.42 -0.05 5.48
CA ASN A 75 3.48 1.27 6.12
C ASN A 75 3.72 1.19 7.65
N GLU A 76 3.16 0.19 8.34
CA GLU A 76 3.46 -0.06 9.75
C GLU A 76 4.95 -0.40 9.96
N LEU A 77 5.52 -1.26 9.12
CA LEU A 77 6.94 -1.59 9.17
C LEU A 77 7.84 -0.39 8.87
N ALA A 78 7.50 0.43 7.86
CA ALA A 78 8.25 1.65 7.56
C ALA A 78 8.28 2.62 8.76
N ARG A 79 7.14 2.78 9.45
CA ARG A 79 7.08 3.60 10.67
C ARG A 79 7.96 3.03 11.80
N LEU A 80 7.95 1.71 11.98
CA LEU A 80 8.79 1.04 12.98
C LEU A 80 10.28 1.25 12.69
N VAL A 81 10.70 1.06 11.43
CA VAL A 81 12.10 1.26 11.02
C VAL A 81 12.52 2.70 11.23
N GLN A 82 11.72 3.67 10.77
CA GLN A 82 12.00 5.09 10.97
C GLN A 82 12.12 5.46 12.43
N TYR A 83 11.22 4.92 13.28
CA TYR A 83 11.28 5.12 14.72
C TYR A 83 12.57 4.57 15.32
N ARG A 84 12.93 3.32 15.02
CA ARG A 84 14.15 2.68 15.54
C ARG A 84 15.39 3.46 15.13
N LEU A 85 15.52 3.78 13.83
CA LEU A 85 16.65 4.55 13.30
C LEU A 85 16.74 5.95 13.91
N HIS A 86 15.61 6.65 14.09
CA HIS A 86 15.59 7.98 14.69
C HIS A 86 16.05 7.97 16.15
N ASN A 87 15.72 6.92 16.90
CA ASN A 87 16.11 6.75 18.30
C ASN A 87 17.46 6.03 18.47
N GLY A 88 18.18 5.70 17.38
CA GLY A 88 19.45 4.97 17.44
C GLY A 88 19.31 3.52 17.95
N LEU A 89 18.11 2.94 17.85
CA LEU A 89 17.84 1.56 18.20
C LEU A 89 18.20 0.62 17.05
N ASP A 90 18.56 -0.61 17.39
CA ASP A 90 18.75 -1.66 16.39
C ASP A 90 17.44 -1.89 15.62
N ALA A 91 17.54 -2.02 14.30
CA ALA A 91 16.40 -2.37 13.47
C ALA A 91 15.89 -3.78 13.80
N GLY A 92 16.72 -4.65 14.38
CA GLY A 92 16.41 -6.03 14.75
C GLY A 92 17.06 -7.06 13.82
N PRO A 93 16.79 -8.35 14.01
CA PRO A 93 17.56 -9.42 13.36
C PRO A 93 17.38 -9.41 11.83
N PRO A 94 18.47 -9.39 11.04
CA PRO A 94 18.41 -9.33 9.57
C PRO A 94 17.63 -10.49 8.93
N ILE A 95 17.75 -11.71 9.50
CA ILE A 95 17.01 -12.90 9.07
C ILE A 95 15.49 -12.71 9.22
N GLY A 96 15.06 -12.11 10.32
CA GLY A 96 13.65 -11.86 10.60
C GLY A 96 13.05 -10.86 9.61
N TRP A 97 13.77 -9.77 9.36
CA TRP A 97 13.39 -8.78 8.34
C TRP A 97 13.34 -9.39 6.94
N ALA A 98 14.33 -10.19 6.55
CA ALA A 98 14.34 -10.83 5.24
C ALA A 98 13.12 -11.75 5.06
N ALA A 99 12.74 -12.51 6.09
CA ALA A 99 11.56 -13.37 6.04
C ALA A 99 10.24 -12.58 5.91
N VAL A 100 10.09 -11.48 6.66
CA VAL A 100 8.90 -10.63 6.60
C VAL A 100 8.79 -9.92 5.24
N LEU A 101 9.90 -9.40 4.71
CA LEU A 101 9.92 -8.73 3.41
C LEU A 101 9.69 -9.71 2.25
N ALA A 102 10.27 -10.91 2.32
CA ALA A 102 9.99 -11.97 1.37
C ALA A 102 8.50 -12.35 1.34
N ASN A 103 7.86 -12.48 2.52
CA ASN A 103 6.43 -12.75 2.60
C ASN A 103 5.57 -11.59 2.04
N LEU A 104 5.98 -10.34 2.27
CA LEU A 104 5.33 -9.16 1.67
C LEU A 104 5.45 -9.15 0.15
N SER A 105 6.64 -9.44 -0.40
CA SER A 105 6.87 -9.52 -1.84
C SER A 105 5.98 -10.60 -2.47
N ALA A 106 6.00 -11.81 -1.90
CA ALA A 106 5.15 -12.90 -2.35
C ALA A 106 3.67 -12.53 -2.33
N THR A 107 3.16 -11.95 -1.25
CA THR A 107 1.74 -11.57 -1.13
C THR A 107 1.32 -10.42 -2.06
N LEU A 108 2.25 -9.62 -2.57
CA LEU A 108 1.99 -8.65 -3.64
C LEU A 108 1.93 -9.30 -5.03
N GLY A 109 2.28 -10.58 -5.13
CA GLY A 109 2.35 -11.33 -6.40
C GLY A 109 3.69 -11.18 -7.11
N ASP A 110 4.71 -10.64 -6.44
CA ASP A 110 6.06 -10.50 -6.97
C ASP A 110 6.90 -11.74 -6.63
N GLU A 111 7.85 -12.09 -7.51
CA GLU A 111 8.83 -13.14 -7.20
C GLU A 111 9.71 -12.71 -6.03
N VAL A 112 10.05 -13.67 -5.16
CA VAL A 112 10.95 -13.42 -4.03
C VAL A 112 12.38 -13.58 -4.52
N THR A 113 13.01 -12.46 -4.82
CA THR A 113 14.40 -12.37 -5.27
C THR A 113 15.17 -11.43 -4.35
N VAL A 114 16.51 -11.43 -4.46
CA VAL A 114 17.35 -10.47 -3.74
C VAL A 114 16.95 -9.03 -4.09
N ASP A 115 16.70 -8.76 -5.37
CA ASP A 115 16.33 -7.44 -5.86
C ASP A 115 14.95 -6.99 -5.34
N SER A 116 13.95 -7.88 -5.31
CA SER A 116 12.61 -7.51 -4.84
C SER A 116 12.59 -7.21 -3.34
N VAL A 117 13.41 -7.90 -2.55
CA VAL A 117 13.60 -7.60 -1.12
C VAL A 117 14.39 -6.30 -0.93
N ALA A 118 15.47 -6.08 -1.68
CA ALA A 118 16.25 -4.83 -1.62
C ALA A 118 15.39 -3.61 -2.00
N ASP A 119 14.52 -3.73 -3.00
CA ASP A 119 13.51 -2.73 -3.35
C ASP A 119 12.58 -2.40 -2.19
N LEU A 120 12.12 -3.42 -1.46
CA LEU A 120 11.30 -3.23 -0.28
C LEU A 120 12.07 -2.55 0.85
N CYS A 121 13.31 -2.96 1.14
CA CYS A 121 14.19 -2.31 2.12
C CYS A 121 14.28 -0.80 1.85
N ARG A 122 14.61 -0.42 0.61
CA ARG A 122 14.69 0.99 0.17
C ARG A 122 13.37 1.73 0.37
N ARG A 123 12.24 1.10 0.04
CA ARG A 123 10.91 1.72 0.19
C ARG A 123 10.47 1.92 1.64
N ILE A 124 10.93 1.07 2.57
CA ILE A 124 10.62 1.19 3.99
C ILE A 124 11.69 1.97 4.77
N GLY A 125 12.83 2.27 4.15
CA GLY A 125 13.96 2.94 4.79
C GLY A 125 14.81 2.02 5.67
N LEU A 126 14.73 0.69 5.46
CA LEU A 126 15.56 -0.28 6.18
C LEU A 126 16.95 -0.34 5.53
N PRO A 127 18.03 -0.41 6.33
CA PRO A 127 19.35 -0.74 5.80
C PRO A 127 19.32 -2.01 4.95
N GLU A 128 20.25 -2.09 3.99
CA GLU A 128 20.34 -3.24 3.10
C GLU A 128 20.64 -4.52 3.89
N ILE A 129 19.89 -5.57 3.59
CA ILE A 129 20.07 -6.89 4.21
C ILE A 129 21.04 -7.68 3.33
N ASP A 130 21.94 -8.45 3.96
CA ASP A 130 22.88 -9.32 3.26
C ASP A 130 22.16 -10.22 2.23
N ALA A 131 22.58 -10.11 0.97
CA ALA A 131 22.06 -10.88 -0.14
C ALA A 131 22.13 -12.40 0.09
N ALA A 132 23.13 -12.89 0.82
CA ALA A 132 23.26 -14.32 1.14
C ALA A 132 22.10 -14.82 2.02
N ILE A 133 21.63 -13.99 2.96
CA ILE A 133 20.48 -14.30 3.82
C ILE A 133 19.21 -14.41 2.97
N VAL A 134 19.00 -13.43 2.08
CA VAL A 134 17.82 -13.39 1.19
C VAL A 134 17.84 -14.56 0.21
N ALA A 135 18.99 -14.84 -0.41
CA ALA A 135 19.17 -15.97 -1.30
C ALA A 135 18.95 -17.32 -0.60
N GLY A 136 19.35 -17.45 0.67
CA GLY A 136 19.07 -18.62 1.50
C GLY A 136 17.57 -18.84 1.69
N LEU A 137 16.80 -17.78 1.95
CA LEU A 137 15.34 -17.85 2.09
C LEU A 137 14.61 -18.15 0.78
N ALA A 138 15.08 -17.61 -0.34
CA ALA A 138 14.51 -17.88 -1.66
C ALA A 138 14.80 -19.31 -2.15
N ARG A 139 15.81 -19.99 -1.62
CA ARG A 139 16.17 -21.36 -2.00
C ARG A 139 15.50 -22.45 -1.17
N ASP A 140 14.92 -22.12 -0.01
CA ASP A 140 14.30 -23.10 0.90
C ASP A 140 12.89 -23.49 0.41
N PRO A 141 12.70 -24.67 -0.23
CA PRO A 141 11.45 -25.07 -0.88
C PRO A 141 10.29 -25.31 0.10
N GLU A 142 10.56 -25.52 1.40
CA GLU A 142 9.50 -25.71 2.41
C GLU A 142 8.96 -24.37 2.93
N LYS A 143 9.85 -23.39 3.18
CA LYS A 143 9.44 -22.02 3.53
C LYS A 143 8.82 -21.31 2.33
N ALA A 144 9.43 -21.48 1.16
CA ALA A 144 8.86 -21.21 -0.15
C ALA A 144 7.43 -21.75 -0.28
N ARG A 145 7.17 -23.04 -0.03
CA ARG A 145 5.81 -23.58 -0.12
C ARG A 145 4.84 -22.96 0.88
N ARG A 146 5.23 -22.71 2.13
CA ARG A 146 4.34 -22.04 3.11
C ARG A 146 4.02 -20.59 2.73
N VAL A 147 4.96 -19.90 2.08
CA VAL A 147 4.83 -18.49 1.66
C VAL A 147 4.22 -18.34 0.25
N TRP A 148 4.39 -19.33 -0.64
CA TRP A 148 4.07 -19.25 -2.08
C TRP A 148 2.86 -20.11 -2.50
N THR A 149 2.51 -21.19 -1.79
CA THR A 149 1.41 -22.09 -2.25
C THR A 149 0.01 -21.58 -1.87
N LYS A 150 -0.07 -20.75 -0.83
CA LYS A 150 -1.20 -19.87 -0.53
C LYS A 150 -0.60 -18.54 -0.10
N TYR A 151 -0.80 -17.49 -0.90
CA TYR A 151 -0.32 -16.13 -0.66
C TYR A 151 -0.99 -15.50 0.59
N GLU A 152 -0.79 -16.13 1.75
CA GLU A 152 -1.28 -15.68 3.03
C GLU A 152 -0.17 -14.88 3.70
N LEU A 153 -0.53 -13.66 4.09
CA LEU A 153 0.34 -12.80 4.86
C LEU A 153 0.60 -13.46 6.21
N LEU A 154 1.86 -13.45 6.69
CA LEU A 154 2.21 -13.95 8.01
C LEU A 154 1.25 -13.39 9.07
N ASP A 155 0.93 -14.17 10.08
CA ASP A 155 0.10 -13.69 11.17
C ASP A 155 0.81 -12.56 11.94
N ALA A 156 0.02 -11.78 12.69
CA ALA A 156 0.51 -10.62 13.42
C ALA A 156 1.58 -10.97 14.46
N ALA A 157 1.45 -12.13 15.11
CA ALA A 157 2.37 -12.57 16.14
C ALA A 157 3.69 -13.07 15.57
N SER A 158 3.66 -13.90 14.52
CA SER A 158 4.91 -14.32 13.85
C SER A 158 5.68 -13.13 13.27
N THR A 159 4.97 -12.16 12.67
CA THR A 159 5.62 -10.95 12.14
C THR A 159 6.32 -10.17 13.25
N GLY A 160 5.63 -9.95 14.39
CA GLY A 160 6.18 -9.23 15.53
C GLY A 160 7.35 -9.93 16.20
N ALA A 161 7.28 -11.26 16.33
CA ALA A 161 8.36 -12.08 16.87
C ALA A 161 9.61 -12.05 15.97
N LEU A 162 9.44 -12.15 14.64
CA LEU A 162 10.57 -12.13 13.70
C LEU A 162 11.34 -10.81 13.72
N ILE A 163 10.66 -9.68 13.88
CA ILE A 163 11.31 -8.35 13.91
C ILE A 163 11.54 -7.85 15.34
N GLU A 164 11.26 -8.68 16.35
CA GLU A 164 11.38 -8.35 17.77
C GLU A 164 10.69 -7.02 18.13
N MET A 165 9.46 -6.81 17.64
CA MET A 165 8.70 -5.56 17.92
C MET A 165 8.13 -5.56 19.34
N THR A 166 8.50 -4.59 20.14
CA THR A 166 8.11 -4.48 21.55
C THR A 166 6.71 -3.87 21.73
N SER A 167 6.14 -4.07 22.92
CA SER A 167 4.85 -3.52 23.32
C SER A 167 4.87 -1.99 23.33
N VAL A 168 5.98 -1.39 23.79
CA VAL A 168 6.21 0.07 23.80
C VAL A 168 6.18 0.64 22.39
N GLU A 169 6.98 0.09 21.47
CA GLU A 169 7.02 0.55 20.08
C GLU A 169 5.65 0.46 19.40
N ARG A 170 4.93 -0.62 19.68
CA ARG A 170 3.59 -0.85 19.14
C ARG A 170 2.59 0.20 19.62
N GLU A 171 2.65 0.56 20.90
CA GLU A 171 1.77 1.58 21.49
C GLU A 171 2.11 2.98 20.99
N GLU A 172 3.39 3.37 21.00
CA GLU A 172 3.84 4.70 20.56
C GLU A 172 3.56 4.98 19.08
N LEU A 173 3.71 3.96 18.23
CA LEU A 173 3.47 4.09 16.78
C LEU A 173 2.03 3.78 16.37
N GLU A 174 1.16 3.46 17.33
CA GLU A 174 -0.20 2.99 17.13
C GLU A 174 -0.28 1.87 16.07
N ILE A 175 0.65 0.91 16.13
CA ILE A 175 0.68 -0.23 15.21
C ILE A 175 -0.43 -1.20 15.60
N LYS A 176 -1.36 -1.46 14.66
CA LYS A 176 -2.59 -2.21 14.95
C LYS A 176 -2.51 -3.64 14.48
N ARG A 177 -1.82 -3.90 13.37
CA ARG A 177 -1.85 -5.21 12.72
C ARG A 177 -0.64 -6.08 13.03
N ILE A 178 0.38 -5.61 13.72
CA ILE A 178 1.50 -6.42 14.19
C ILE A 178 1.36 -6.54 15.71
N ASP A 179 1.53 -7.74 16.25
CA ASP A 179 1.50 -7.97 17.70
C ASP A 179 2.92 -7.82 18.25
N ALA A 180 3.04 -7.41 19.51
CA ALA A 180 4.33 -7.29 20.14
C ALA A 180 4.86 -8.66 20.61
N TRP A 181 6.17 -8.87 20.55
CA TRP A 181 6.80 -10.16 20.87
C TRP A 181 6.92 -10.42 22.37
N ASP A 182 7.07 -9.36 23.16
CA ASP A 182 7.13 -9.32 24.62
C ASP A 182 5.73 -9.33 25.29
N GLU A 183 4.65 -9.22 24.50
CA GLU A 183 3.29 -9.23 25.02
C GLU A 183 2.88 -10.64 25.48
N THR A 184 2.60 -10.79 26.78
CA THR A 184 2.09 -12.05 27.33
C THR A 184 0.74 -12.44 26.72
N ALA A 185 0.40 -13.73 26.73
CA ALA A 185 -0.88 -14.20 26.20
C ALA A 185 -2.10 -13.55 26.90
N ASP A 186 -1.98 -13.29 28.21
CA ASP A 186 -3.03 -12.64 29.00
C ASP A 186 -3.17 -11.16 28.67
N ASP A 187 -2.06 -10.44 28.51
CA ASP A 187 -2.08 -9.02 28.12
C ASP A 187 -2.65 -8.84 26.72
N ARG A 188 -2.26 -9.72 25.78
CA ARG A 188 -2.85 -9.79 24.45
C ARG A 188 -4.36 -9.95 24.50
N ARG A 189 -4.86 -10.87 25.33
CA ARG A 189 -6.31 -11.12 25.48
C ARG A 189 -7.04 -9.91 26.05
N ARG A 190 -6.49 -9.27 27.08
CA ARG A 190 -7.05 -8.05 27.69
C ARG A 190 -7.09 -6.91 26.69
N ARG A 191 -6.02 -6.70 25.92
CA ARG A 191 -5.95 -5.70 24.86
C ARG A 191 -7.01 -5.92 23.78
N LEU A 192 -7.07 -7.12 23.20
CA LEU A 192 -8.06 -7.44 22.16
C LEU A 192 -9.49 -7.21 22.66
N THR A 193 -9.74 -7.49 23.93
CA THR A 193 -11.03 -7.21 24.58
C THR A 193 -11.31 -5.70 24.66
N ARG A 194 -10.33 -4.88 25.08
CA ARG A 194 -10.43 -3.42 25.11
C ARG A 194 -10.66 -2.83 23.71
N GLU A 195 -9.93 -3.33 22.70
CA GLU A 195 -10.10 -2.90 21.31
C GLU A 195 -11.49 -3.24 20.77
N ARG A 196 -11.99 -4.46 21.04
CA ARG A 196 -13.37 -4.86 20.68
C ARG A 196 -14.41 -3.95 21.32
N LYS A 197 -14.23 -3.61 22.61
CA LYS A 197 -15.12 -2.68 23.33
C LYS A 197 -15.09 -1.28 22.72
N ARG A 198 -13.90 -0.74 22.42
CA ARG A 198 -13.74 0.56 21.75
C ARG A 198 -14.43 0.60 20.38
N LYS A 199 -14.27 -0.45 19.56
CA LYS A 199 -14.95 -0.57 18.26
C LYS A 199 -16.48 -0.60 18.38
N CYS A 200 -17.00 -1.32 19.37
CA CYS A 200 -18.45 -1.37 19.63
C CYS A 200 -19.00 0.01 20.00
N ILE A 201 -18.31 0.75 20.88
CA ILE A 201 -18.70 2.11 21.27
C ILE A 201 -18.63 3.08 20.08
N ALA A 202 -17.55 3.03 19.29
CA ALA A 202 -17.39 3.88 18.11
C ALA A 202 -18.51 3.63 17.07
N LYS A 203 -18.88 2.37 16.85
CA LYS A 203 -19.98 2.01 15.95
C LYS A 203 -21.33 2.54 16.44
N LYS A 204 -21.61 2.45 17.75
CA LYS A 204 -22.84 3.02 18.33
C LYS A 204 -22.92 4.53 18.15
N ARG A 205 -21.81 5.26 18.34
CA ARG A 205 -21.73 6.71 18.13
C ARG A 205 -21.95 7.14 16.68
N GLN A 206 -21.65 6.30 15.70
CA GLN A 206 -21.89 6.60 14.28
C GLN A 206 -23.32 6.31 13.83
N GLN A 207 -24.12 5.63 14.65
CA GLN A 207 -25.51 5.25 14.36
C GLN A 207 -26.54 6.11 15.12
N SER A 208 -26.07 6.96 16.04
CA SER A 208 -26.87 7.97 16.76
C SER A 208 -26.65 9.33 16.11
#